data_AF-A0A8J5XPX8-F1
#
_entry.id   AF-A0A8J5XPX8-F1
#
_cell.length_a   1.000
_cell.length_b   1.000
_cell.length_c   1.000
_cell.angle_alpha   90.00
_cell.angle_beta   90.00
_cell.angle_gamma   90.00
#
_symmetry.space_group_name_H-M   'P 1'
#
loop_
_entity.id
_entity.type
_entity.pdbx_description
1 polymer ?
#
loop_
_entity_poly.entity_id
_entity_poly.type
_entity_poly.pdbx_seq_one_letter_code
_entity_poly.pdbx_strand_id
1 'polypeptide(L)'
;MAARLRGAFVIGLVIPASSFRLITLDLDNTLWPTAPVVAVANAALCSALRADHGVELATPAAVQQEMKRLRPLLEARGRRRSPGDGGDRCPVTYTQLRTAAIAHLLGDRPDAADAASQLFDVWLAARHAAAQDQLFPEATSALCAMRAAYPDAIVAAVTNGRGDPRVMSPALARCFDLTVSGEEPGIHPGRKPSPTIFRAAVARAGLGPRLVPGQPLPWWVHVGDDIFNDVAASKALGAKTVWLDAPRQEAGDGVGLKSARGERQASTDADASYTTLEQSERRTRQAQRAAVPASAVDARITAIAELPRALAAIASGFNAHRPHLNRFPHPR
;
A
#
# COMPACT_ATOMS: atom_id res chain seq x y z
N MET A 1 -13.70 -53.89 -47.83
CA MET A 1 -13.82 -53.85 -46.36
C MET A 1 -12.95 -52.70 -45.86
N ALA A 2 -13.53 -51.51 -45.70
CA ALA A 2 -12.81 -50.28 -45.39
C ALA A 2 -12.74 -50.08 -43.87
N ALA A 3 -11.54 -50.15 -43.29
CA ALA A 3 -11.32 -49.86 -41.88
C ALA A 3 -11.18 -48.34 -41.68
N ARG A 4 -12.19 -47.73 -41.06
CA ARG A 4 -12.18 -46.33 -40.61
C ARG A 4 -11.19 -46.19 -39.44
N LEU A 5 -10.07 -45.50 -39.68
CA LEU A 5 -9.22 -44.95 -38.62
C LEU A 5 -10.03 -43.88 -37.87
N ARG A 6 -10.38 -44.15 -36.61
CA ARG A 6 -10.94 -43.16 -35.70
C ARG A 6 -9.82 -42.21 -35.29
N GLY A 7 -9.89 -40.97 -35.79
CA GLY A 7 -9.04 -39.88 -35.32
C GLY A 7 -9.25 -39.66 -33.82
N ALA A 8 -8.20 -39.87 -33.04
CA ALA A 8 -8.14 -39.38 -31.68
C ALA A 8 -8.11 -37.86 -31.75
N PHE A 9 -9.22 -37.22 -31.39
CA PHE A 9 -9.24 -35.81 -31.07
C PHE A 9 -8.39 -35.63 -29.81
N VAL A 10 -7.14 -35.22 -30.00
CA VAL A 10 -6.40 -34.53 -28.94
C VAL A 10 -7.13 -33.21 -28.77
N ILE A 11 -7.98 -33.13 -27.74
CA ILE A 11 -8.45 -31.83 -27.24
C ILE A 11 -7.19 -31.16 -26.72
N GLY A 12 -6.54 -30.38 -27.58
CA GLY A 12 -5.53 -29.44 -27.15
C GLY A 12 -6.21 -28.56 -26.12
N LEU A 13 -5.82 -28.71 -24.86
CA LEU A 13 -6.19 -27.79 -23.81
C LEU A 13 -5.70 -26.42 -24.28
N VAL A 14 -6.63 -25.62 -24.80
CA VAL A 14 -6.38 -24.21 -25.09
C VAL A 14 -6.11 -23.60 -23.72
N ILE A 15 -4.83 -23.49 -23.36
CA ILE A 15 -4.41 -22.66 -22.23
C ILE A 15 -4.98 -21.28 -22.56
N PRO A 16 -5.88 -20.71 -21.74
CA PRO A 16 -6.46 -19.41 -22.05
C PRO A 16 -5.32 -18.40 -22.22
N ALA A 17 -5.39 -17.62 -23.29
CA ALA A 17 -4.49 -16.50 -23.49
C ALA A 17 -4.55 -15.59 -22.24
N SER A 18 -3.37 -15.36 -21.64
CA SER A 18 -3.07 -14.56 -20.44
C SER A 18 -3.65 -15.02 -19.09
N SER A 19 -3.13 -16.12 -18.54
CA SER A 19 -3.14 -16.34 -17.08
C SER A 19 -2.07 -15.46 -16.42
N PHE A 20 -2.43 -14.67 -15.40
CA PHE A 20 -1.45 -13.98 -14.58
C PHE A 20 -0.50 -15.00 -13.93
N ARG A 21 0.80 -14.67 -13.89
CA ARG A 21 1.83 -15.40 -13.15
C ARG A 21 2.20 -14.71 -11.85
N LEU A 22 1.94 -13.40 -11.77
CA LEU A 22 2.16 -12.59 -10.57
C LEU A 22 0.98 -11.64 -10.39
N ILE A 23 0.38 -11.70 -9.20
CA ILE A 23 -0.61 -10.74 -8.74
C ILE A 23 -0.02 -10.06 -7.51
N THR A 24 0.17 -8.77 -7.58
CA THR A 24 0.69 -7.98 -6.44
C THR A 24 -0.41 -7.07 -5.92
N LEU A 25 -0.51 -6.93 -4.60
CA LEU A 25 -1.49 -6.05 -3.98
C LEU A 25 -0.80 -5.11 -2.99
N ASP A 26 -1.20 -3.85 -2.98
CA ASP A 26 -1.07 -3.01 -1.80
C ASP A 26 -1.97 -3.54 -0.65
N LEU A 27 -1.75 -3.04 0.56
CA LEU A 27 -2.49 -3.39 1.76
C LEU A 27 -3.32 -2.22 2.30
N ASP A 28 -2.67 -1.09 2.57
CA ASP A 28 -3.20 0.00 3.39
C ASP A 28 -4.16 0.88 2.60
N ASN A 29 -5.45 0.87 2.96
CA ASN A 29 -6.58 1.44 2.18
C ASN A 29 -6.93 0.64 0.92
N THR A 30 -6.23 -0.47 0.67
CA THR A 30 -6.60 -1.45 -0.35
C THR A 30 -7.43 -2.60 0.22
N LEU A 31 -7.03 -3.16 1.37
CA LEU A 31 -7.73 -4.27 2.03
C LEU A 31 -8.49 -3.86 3.30
N TRP A 32 -8.10 -2.76 3.94
CA TRP A 32 -8.73 -2.21 5.14
C TRP A 32 -8.55 -0.68 5.18
N PRO A 33 -9.40 0.07 5.89
CA PRO A 33 -9.19 1.49 6.12
C PRO A 33 -8.04 1.69 7.13
N THR A 34 -6.95 2.35 6.70
CA THR A 34 -5.72 2.43 7.50
C THR A 34 -5.86 3.26 8.77
N ALA A 35 -6.62 4.35 8.72
CA ALA A 35 -6.77 5.27 9.83
C ALA A 35 -7.36 4.60 11.10
N PRO A 36 -8.51 3.90 11.04
CA PRO A 36 -9.07 3.23 12.21
C PRO A 36 -8.21 2.03 12.68
N VAL A 37 -7.49 1.33 11.79
CA VAL A 37 -6.50 0.30 12.18
C VAL A 37 -5.37 0.91 13.01
N VAL A 38 -4.83 2.05 12.55
CA VAL A 38 -3.76 2.77 13.28
C VAL A 38 -4.27 3.29 14.61
N ALA A 39 -5.52 3.78 14.68
CA ALA A 39 -6.11 4.27 15.92
C ALA A 39 -6.15 3.20 17.01
N VAL A 40 -6.56 1.96 16.67
CA VAL A 40 -6.53 0.83 17.61
C VAL A 40 -5.11 0.51 18.06
N ALA A 41 -4.17 0.42 17.12
CA ALA A 41 -2.77 0.14 17.44
C ALA A 41 -2.16 1.20 18.38
N ASN A 42 -2.53 2.47 18.20
CA ASN A 42 -2.08 3.55 19.07
C ASN A 42 -2.67 3.46 20.47
N ALA A 43 -3.93 3.06 20.61
CA ALA A 43 -4.54 2.86 21.91
C ALA A 43 -3.81 1.75 22.70
N ALA A 44 -3.45 0.65 22.02
CA ALA A 44 -2.64 -0.41 22.61
C ALA A 44 -1.25 0.09 23.06
N LEU A 45 -0.56 0.86 22.21
CA LEU A 45 0.71 1.47 22.55
C LEU A 45 0.60 2.43 23.75
N CYS A 46 -0.45 3.25 23.82
CA CYS A 46 -0.67 4.14 24.96
C CYS A 46 -0.91 3.38 26.25
N SER A 47 -1.67 2.29 26.18
CA SER A 47 -1.89 1.41 27.33
C SER A 47 -0.58 0.80 27.82
N ALA A 48 0.29 0.32 26.91
CA ALA A 48 1.59 -0.24 27.26
C ALA A 48 2.55 0.81 27.82
N LEU A 49 2.62 2.01 27.23
CA LEU A 49 3.39 3.14 27.77
C LEU A 49 2.97 3.48 29.21
N ARG A 50 1.67 3.51 29.49
CA ARG A 50 1.15 3.77 30.84
C ARG A 50 1.51 2.64 31.81
N ALA A 51 1.27 1.40 31.42
CA ALA A 51 1.44 0.23 32.29
C ALA A 51 2.91 -0.06 32.60
N ASP A 52 3.77 -0.03 31.58
CA ASP A 52 5.15 -0.53 31.68
C ASP A 52 6.15 0.59 32.02
N HIS A 53 5.79 1.84 31.72
CA HIS A 53 6.70 2.98 31.86
C HIS A 53 6.10 4.19 32.60
N GLY A 54 4.84 4.14 33.03
CA GLY A 54 4.18 5.25 33.72
C GLY A 54 3.98 6.51 32.86
N VAL A 55 4.11 6.39 31.53
CA VAL A 55 3.97 7.52 30.59
C VAL A 55 2.52 7.63 30.15
N GLU A 56 1.85 8.70 30.57
CA GLU A 56 0.47 8.99 30.20
C GLU A 56 0.42 10.00 29.04
N LEU A 57 -0.07 9.55 27.87
CA LEU A 57 -0.26 10.43 26.72
C LEU A 57 -1.65 11.08 26.77
N ALA A 58 -1.73 12.37 26.42
CA ALA A 58 -2.98 13.11 26.39
C ALA A 58 -4.03 12.49 25.44
N THR A 59 -3.57 11.92 24.31
CA THR A 59 -4.44 11.18 23.38
C THR A 59 -3.65 10.04 22.70
N PRO A 60 -4.34 9.01 22.18
CA PRO A 60 -3.69 8.00 21.33
C PRO A 60 -3.01 8.56 20.09
N ALA A 61 -3.44 9.73 19.59
CA ALA A 61 -2.85 10.36 18.42
C ALA A 61 -1.51 11.08 18.69
N ALA A 62 -1.12 11.23 19.97
CA ALA A 62 0.10 11.94 20.35
C ALA A 62 1.36 11.34 19.70
N VAL A 63 1.43 10.01 19.58
CA VAL A 63 2.55 9.33 18.90
C VAL A 63 2.64 9.73 17.42
N GLN A 64 1.51 9.85 16.71
CA GLN A 64 1.52 10.30 15.31
C GLN A 64 1.95 11.75 15.18
N GLN A 65 1.50 12.61 16.09
CA GLN A 65 1.89 14.01 16.11
C GLN A 65 3.41 14.12 16.27
N GLU A 66 3.97 13.33 17.19
CA GLU A 66 5.40 13.28 17.43
C GLU A 66 6.19 12.71 16.25
N MET A 67 5.72 11.62 15.62
CA MET A 67 6.32 11.08 14.39
C MET A 67 6.39 12.16 13.29
N LYS A 68 5.31 12.90 13.07
CA LYS A 68 5.27 13.97 12.08
C LYS A 68 6.22 15.11 12.44
N ARG A 69 6.36 15.48 13.72
CA ARG A 69 7.30 16.50 14.21
C ARG A 69 8.75 16.09 13.97
N LEU A 70 9.09 14.82 14.22
CA LEU A 70 10.45 14.29 14.07
C LEU A 70 10.84 13.99 12.62
N ARG A 71 9.87 13.73 11.73
CA ARG A 71 10.13 13.38 10.32
C ARG A 71 11.13 14.30 9.62
N PRO A 72 10.92 15.62 9.52
CA PRO A 72 11.86 16.49 8.80
C PRO A 72 13.25 16.49 9.44
N LEU A 73 13.34 16.35 10.77
CA LEU A 73 14.62 16.30 11.50
C LEU A 73 15.40 15.01 11.17
N LEU A 74 14.72 13.87 11.16
CA LEU A 74 15.35 12.58 10.84
C LEU A 74 15.74 12.48 9.36
N GLU A 75 14.88 12.96 8.45
CA GLU A 75 15.18 13.00 7.02
C GLU A 75 16.33 13.96 6.69
N ALA A 76 16.47 15.07 7.42
CA ALA A 76 17.60 15.98 7.27
C ALA A 76 18.93 15.36 7.74
N ARG A 77 18.91 14.58 8.84
CA ARG A 77 20.08 13.83 9.33
C ARG A 77 20.52 12.72 8.38
N GLY A 78 19.57 12.11 7.67
CA GLY A 78 19.80 11.03 6.69
C GLY A 78 20.33 11.49 5.33
N ARG A 79 20.57 12.80 5.11
CA ARG A 79 21.16 13.30 3.85
C ARG A 79 22.56 12.73 3.66
N ARG A 80 22.77 11.95 2.60
CA ARG A 80 24.13 11.58 2.17
C ARG A 80 24.85 12.86 1.74
N ARG A 81 26.01 13.13 2.34
CA ARG A 81 26.94 14.21 1.93
C ARG A 81 27.67 13.85 0.62
N SER A 82 26.96 13.40 -0.40
CA SER A 82 27.55 13.26 -1.74
C SER A 82 27.39 14.58 -2.48
N PRO A 83 28.47 15.33 -2.77
CA PRO A 83 28.37 16.55 -3.56
C PRO A 83 28.08 16.17 -5.01
N GLY A 84 26.98 16.66 -5.59
CA GLY A 84 26.72 16.55 -7.03
C GLY A 84 25.37 15.95 -7.43
N ASP A 85 24.67 15.28 -6.51
CA ASP A 85 23.29 14.84 -6.74
C ASP A 85 22.34 15.76 -5.97
N GLY A 86 21.34 16.30 -6.65
CA GLY A 86 20.48 17.37 -6.15
C GLY A 86 19.70 16.99 -4.88
N GLY A 87 20.34 17.10 -3.71
CA GLY A 87 19.71 17.26 -2.41
C GLY A 87 18.61 16.26 -2.03
N ASP A 88 18.70 15.00 -2.42
CA ASP A 88 17.63 14.03 -2.15
C ASP A 88 17.59 13.67 -0.66
N ARG A 89 16.49 14.03 0.00
CA ARG A 89 16.19 13.61 1.37
C ARG A 89 16.06 12.09 1.36
N CYS A 90 16.84 11.38 2.18
CA CYS A 90 16.60 9.95 2.38
C CYS A 90 15.30 9.81 3.19
N PRO A 91 14.22 9.24 2.62
CA PRO A 91 12.99 9.03 3.36
C PRO A 91 13.30 8.12 4.55
N VAL A 92 12.76 8.45 5.72
CA VAL A 92 12.91 7.61 6.90
C VAL A 92 11.80 6.54 6.92
N THR A 93 12.07 5.36 7.48
CA THR A 93 11.07 4.29 7.60
C THR A 93 9.97 4.65 8.61
N TYR A 94 8.80 4.01 8.52
CA TYR A 94 7.75 4.18 9.54
C TYR A 94 8.14 3.52 10.86
N THR A 95 8.93 2.44 10.84
CA THR A 95 9.51 1.86 12.05
C THR A 95 10.42 2.86 12.75
N GLN A 96 11.44 3.39 12.05
CA GLN A 96 12.36 4.40 12.62
C GLN A 96 11.63 5.64 13.15
N LEU A 97 10.60 6.12 12.45
CA LEU A 97 9.82 7.26 12.93
C LEU A 97 9.10 6.97 14.24
N ARG A 98 8.48 5.79 14.32
CA ARG A 98 7.69 5.43 15.48
C ARG A 98 8.56 5.11 16.67
N THR A 99 9.65 4.37 16.48
CA THR A 99 10.62 4.11 17.56
C THR A 99 11.28 5.41 18.03
N ALA A 100 11.63 6.33 17.13
CA ALA A 100 12.14 7.65 17.52
C ALA A 100 11.09 8.48 18.30
N ALA A 101 9.83 8.46 17.87
CA ALA A 101 8.75 9.14 18.58
C ALA A 101 8.50 8.55 19.97
N ILE A 102 8.46 7.22 20.09
CA ILE A 102 8.32 6.54 21.38
C ILE A 102 9.52 6.84 22.28
N ALA A 103 10.75 6.74 21.77
CA ALA A 103 11.95 7.06 22.53
C ALA A 103 11.95 8.52 23.03
N HIS A 104 11.49 9.46 22.20
CA HIS A 104 11.34 10.86 22.62
C HIS A 104 10.28 11.03 23.74
N LEU A 105 9.16 10.29 23.67
CA LEU A 105 8.13 10.31 24.72
C LEU A 105 8.59 9.65 26.03
N LEU A 106 9.54 8.71 25.95
CA LEU A 106 10.17 8.07 27.10
C LEU A 106 11.23 8.94 27.80
N GLY A 107 11.65 10.04 27.18
CA GLY A 107 12.67 10.95 27.71
C GLY A 107 14.10 10.39 27.71
N ASP A 108 15.01 11.02 28.45
CA ASP A 108 16.46 10.73 28.46
C ASP A 108 16.85 9.48 29.26
N ARG A 109 15.95 8.51 29.41
CA ARG A 109 16.23 7.27 30.14
C ARG A 109 17.24 6.39 29.38
N PRO A 110 18.20 5.72 30.06
CA PRO A 110 19.25 4.94 29.39
C PRO A 110 18.74 3.82 28.48
N ASP A 111 17.58 3.24 28.79
CA ASP A 111 16.94 2.14 28.09
C ASP A 111 15.86 2.59 27.07
N ALA A 112 15.75 3.90 26.77
CA ALA A 112 14.68 4.44 25.93
C ALA A 112 14.62 3.80 24.54
N ALA A 113 15.78 3.48 23.95
CA ALA A 113 15.87 2.87 22.62
C ALA A 113 15.33 1.43 22.61
N ASP A 114 15.72 0.63 23.61
CA ASP A 114 15.29 -0.76 23.73
C ASP A 114 13.81 -0.85 24.07
N ALA A 115 13.35 -0.03 25.03
CA ALA A 115 11.93 0.09 25.38
C ALA A 115 11.09 0.55 24.18
N ALA A 116 11.58 1.52 23.38
CA ALA A 116 10.88 1.95 22.17
C ALA A 116 10.75 0.85 21.12
N SER A 117 11.75 -0.04 21.01
CA SER A 117 11.65 -1.21 20.14
C SER A 117 10.59 -2.20 20.62
N GLN A 118 10.57 -2.51 21.92
CA GLN A 118 9.58 -3.43 22.50
C GLN A 118 8.14 -2.88 22.38
N LEU A 119 7.96 -1.59 22.66
CA LEU A 119 6.68 -0.91 22.50
C LEU A 119 6.25 -0.82 21.02
N PHE A 120 7.21 -0.70 20.09
CA PHE A 120 6.92 -0.79 18.67
C PHE A 120 6.37 -2.18 18.29
N ASP A 121 6.91 -3.25 18.86
CA ASP A 121 6.41 -4.61 18.63
C ASP A 121 4.98 -4.78 19.16
N VAL A 122 4.67 -4.22 20.33
CA VAL A 122 3.29 -4.16 20.87
C VAL A 122 2.36 -3.43 19.89
N TRP A 123 2.78 -2.25 19.40
CA TRP A 123 2.01 -1.48 18.42
C TRP A 123 1.80 -2.25 17.11
N LEU A 124 2.85 -2.92 16.61
CA LEU A 124 2.80 -3.65 15.35
C LEU A 124 1.88 -4.87 15.44
N ALA A 125 1.94 -5.62 16.56
CA ALA A 125 1.03 -6.73 16.82
C ALA A 125 -0.43 -6.26 16.89
N ALA A 126 -0.70 -5.18 17.63
CA ALA A 126 -2.03 -4.59 17.71
C ALA A 126 -2.53 -4.08 16.36
N ARG A 127 -1.64 -3.51 15.53
CA ARG A 127 -1.96 -3.12 14.15
C ARG A 127 -2.34 -4.31 13.28
N HIS A 128 -1.61 -5.42 13.36
CA HIS A 128 -1.91 -6.62 12.57
C HIS A 128 -3.26 -7.22 12.96
N ALA A 129 -3.56 -7.30 14.27
CA ALA A 129 -4.86 -7.74 14.76
C ALA A 129 -5.99 -6.81 14.30
N ALA A 130 -5.83 -5.50 14.46
CA ALA A 130 -6.85 -4.53 14.04
C ALA A 130 -7.09 -4.53 12.51
N ALA A 131 -6.05 -4.77 11.70
CA ALA A 131 -6.17 -4.87 10.25
C ALA A 131 -7.08 -6.03 9.82
N GLN A 132 -7.01 -7.17 10.52
CA GLN A 132 -7.91 -8.30 10.30
C GLN A 132 -9.36 -7.92 10.59
N ASP A 133 -9.61 -7.31 11.74
CA ASP A 133 -10.97 -7.02 12.21
C ASP A 133 -11.64 -5.92 11.39
N GLN A 134 -10.85 -5.10 10.70
CA GLN A 134 -11.31 -3.99 9.88
C GLN A 134 -11.13 -4.21 8.38
N LEU A 135 -10.97 -5.47 7.94
CA LEU A 135 -11.01 -5.78 6.51
C LEU A 135 -12.25 -5.17 5.86
N PHE A 136 -12.10 -4.64 4.65
CA PHE A 136 -13.24 -4.19 3.87
C PHE A 136 -14.22 -5.35 3.66
N PRO A 137 -15.53 -5.04 3.52
CA PRO A 137 -16.53 -6.06 3.21
C PRO A 137 -16.08 -6.94 2.05
N GLU A 138 -16.20 -8.25 2.25
CA GLU A 138 -15.88 -9.28 1.26
C GLU A 138 -14.42 -9.34 0.79
N ALA A 139 -13.48 -8.61 1.42
CA ALA A 139 -12.07 -8.64 1.06
C ALA A 139 -11.50 -10.07 1.05
N THR A 140 -11.74 -10.83 2.13
CA THR A 140 -11.30 -12.22 2.23
C THR A 140 -11.93 -13.09 1.14
N SER A 141 -13.24 -12.95 0.91
CA SER A 141 -13.97 -13.74 -0.11
C SER A 141 -13.45 -13.43 -1.52
N ALA A 142 -13.20 -12.16 -1.83
CA ALA A 142 -12.66 -11.73 -3.10
C ALA A 142 -11.23 -12.26 -3.32
N LEU A 143 -10.38 -12.21 -2.30
CA LEU A 143 -9.02 -12.79 -2.36
C LEU A 143 -9.05 -14.31 -2.55
N CYS A 144 -9.95 -15.03 -1.85
CA CYS A 144 -10.14 -16.46 -2.03
C CYS A 144 -10.64 -16.80 -3.44
N ALA A 145 -11.59 -16.04 -3.99
CA ALA A 145 -12.08 -16.22 -5.35
C ALA A 145 -10.98 -15.95 -6.39
N MET A 146 -10.17 -14.90 -6.19
CA MET A 146 -8.99 -14.63 -6.98
C MET A 146 -8.00 -15.81 -6.94
N ARG A 147 -7.71 -16.37 -5.76
CA ARG A 147 -6.85 -17.55 -5.63
C ARG A 147 -7.39 -18.76 -6.37
N ALA A 148 -8.69 -19.01 -6.31
CA ALA A 148 -9.32 -20.11 -7.03
C ALA A 148 -9.25 -19.93 -8.55
N ALA A 149 -9.36 -18.69 -9.03
CA ALA A 149 -9.29 -18.37 -10.46
C ALA A 149 -7.85 -18.42 -11.03
N TYR A 150 -6.85 -18.13 -10.21
CA TYR A 150 -5.43 -18.08 -10.60
C TYR A 150 -4.57 -18.95 -9.65
N PRO A 151 -4.77 -20.27 -9.61
CA PRO A 151 -4.12 -21.14 -8.64
C PRO A 151 -2.59 -21.19 -8.76
N ASP A 152 -2.08 -21.01 -9.98
CA ASP A 152 -0.63 -21.04 -10.29
C ASP A 152 0.04 -19.66 -10.21
N ALA A 153 -0.73 -18.60 -9.96
CA ALA A 153 -0.18 -17.26 -9.83
C ALA A 153 0.45 -17.09 -8.44
N ILE A 154 1.64 -16.50 -8.41
CA ILE A 154 2.23 -16.03 -7.16
C ILE A 154 1.47 -14.77 -6.75
N VAL A 155 0.97 -14.73 -5.52
CA VAL A 155 0.29 -13.58 -4.95
C VAL A 155 1.16 -12.94 -3.89
N ALA A 156 1.43 -11.65 -4.06
CA ALA A 156 2.40 -10.91 -3.28
C ALA A 156 1.82 -9.63 -2.68
N ALA A 157 2.05 -9.39 -1.39
CA ALA A 157 1.80 -8.09 -0.78
C ALA A 157 2.99 -7.15 -1.01
N VAL A 158 2.72 -5.90 -1.39
CA VAL A 158 3.73 -4.86 -1.62
C VAL A 158 3.35 -3.60 -0.84
N THR A 159 4.01 -3.38 0.30
CA THR A 159 3.68 -2.29 1.24
C THR A 159 4.86 -1.36 1.52
N ASN A 160 4.59 -0.07 1.75
CA ASN A 160 5.60 0.90 2.17
C ASN A 160 6.03 0.77 3.64
N GLY A 161 5.25 0.02 4.44
CA GLY A 161 5.50 -0.21 5.86
C GLY A 161 5.72 -1.69 6.18
N ARG A 162 5.35 -2.10 7.40
CA ARG A 162 5.58 -3.44 7.97
C ARG A 162 4.32 -4.33 7.99
N GLY A 163 3.31 -4.02 7.19
CA GLY A 163 2.14 -4.89 7.06
C GLY A 163 2.53 -6.22 6.43
N ASP A 164 2.13 -7.35 7.02
CA ASP A 164 2.31 -8.67 6.43
C ASP A 164 1.01 -9.49 6.60
N PRO A 165 0.21 -9.67 5.54
CA PRO A 165 -1.06 -10.39 5.63
C PRO A 165 -0.87 -11.86 6.04
N ARG A 166 0.34 -12.41 5.92
CA ARG A 166 0.64 -13.80 6.27
C ARG A 166 0.70 -14.07 7.77
N VAL A 167 0.85 -13.02 8.58
CA VAL A 167 0.84 -13.11 10.05
C VAL A 167 -0.37 -12.42 10.68
N MET A 168 -1.16 -11.70 9.89
CA MET A 168 -2.37 -11.00 10.37
C MET A 168 -3.53 -11.96 10.64
N SER A 169 -3.81 -12.89 9.73
CA SER A 169 -4.87 -13.88 9.92
C SER A 169 -4.65 -15.15 9.11
N PRO A 170 -5.17 -16.32 9.55
CA PRO A 170 -5.12 -17.54 8.75
C PRO A 170 -5.78 -17.41 7.38
N ALA A 171 -6.85 -16.60 7.27
CA ALA A 171 -7.58 -16.43 6.02
C ALA A 171 -6.78 -15.60 5.01
N LEU A 172 -6.16 -14.50 5.45
CA LEU A 172 -5.27 -13.71 4.61
C LEU A 172 -4.00 -14.47 4.27
N ALA A 173 -3.41 -15.20 5.23
CA ALA A 173 -2.20 -15.98 5.00
C ALA A 173 -2.34 -17.01 3.89
N ARG A 174 -3.53 -17.61 3.73
CA ARG A 174 -3.81 -18.54 2.62
C ARG A 174 -3.93 -17.86 1.25
N CYS A 175 -4.05 -16.54 1.21
CA CYS A 175 -4.19 -15.78 -0.02
C CYS A 175 -2.86 -15.22 -0.55
N PHE A 176 -1.82 -15.16 0.28
CA PHE A 176 -0.54 -14.52 -0.07
C PHE A 176 0.63 -15.51 0.07
N ASP A 177 1.43 -15.63 -0.98
CA ASP A 177 2.64 -16.47 -0.97
C ASP A 177 3.84 -15.70 -0.39
N LEU A 178 3.91 -14.39 -0.66
CA LEU A 178 5.02 -13.55 -0.22
C LEU A 178 4.61 -12.12 0.12
N THR A 179 5.47 -11.45 0.87
CA THR A 179 5.34 -10.05 1.24
C THR A 179 6.66 -9.34 0.92
N VAL A 180 6.55 -8.11 0.43
CA VAL A 180 7.67 -7.21 0.17
C VAL A 180 7.41 -5.89 0.87
N SER A 181 8.24 -5.59 1.86
CA SER A 181 8.18 -4.35 2.63
C SER A 181 9.20 -3.33 2.14
N GLY A 182 8.77 -2.08 1.99
CA GLY A 182 9.62 -0.93 1.68
C GLY A 182 10.61 -0.57 2.79
N GLU A 183 10.56 -1.26 3.92
CA GLU A 183 11.50 -1.12 5.04
C GLU A 183 12.55 -2.24 5.09
N GLU A 184 12.47 -3.24 4.21
CA GLU A 184 13.48 -4.30 4.13
C GLU A 184 14.86 -3.74 3.74
N PRO A 185 15.95 -4.26 4.33
CA PRO A 185 17.30 -3.99 3.85
C PRO A 185 17.43 -4.33 2.36
N GLY A 186 18.05 -3.44 1.58
CA GLY A 186 18.19 -3.58 0.13
C GLY A 186 17.01 -3.07 -0.69
N ILE A 187 15.86 -2.80 -0.06
CA ILE A 187 14.73 -2.10 -0.68
C ILE A 187 14.72 -0.64 -0.24
N HIS A 188 14.87 -0.38 1.06
CA HIS A 188 14.96 0.99 1.59
C HIS A 188 16.19 1.72 1.03
N PRO A 189 16.08 2.99 0.56
CA PRO A 189 14.92 3.90 0.63
C PRO A 189 13.90 3.79 -0.51
N GLY A 190 14.09 2.89 -1.48
CA GLY A 190 13.27 2.70 -2.68
C GLY A 190 11.92 2.01 -2.46
N ARG A 191 11.11 2.51 -1.51
CA ARG A 191 9.69 2.15 -1.36
C ARG A 191 8.81 2.83 -2.42
N LYS A 192 7.54 2.45 -2.56
CA LYS A 192 6.60 3.05 -3.52
C LYS A 192 6.58 4.58 -3.37
N PRO A 193 6.67 5.35 -4.48
CA PRO A 193 6.47 4.94 -5.88
C PRO A 193 7.74 4.40 -6.59
N SER A 194 8.85 4.20 -5.88
CA SER A 194 10.10 3.75 -6.49
C SER A 194 9.93 2.39 -7.18
N PRO A 195 10.52 2.17 -8.36
CA PRO A 195 10.50 0.86 -9.02
C PRO A 195 11.22 -0.23 -8.23
N THR A 196 12.09 0.12 -7.29
CA THR A 196 12.91 -0.82 -6.50
C THR A 196 12.05 -1.87 -5.78
N ILE A 197 11.00 -1.45 -5.08
CA ILE A 197 10.13 -2.38 -4.33
C ILE A 197 9.37 -3.34 -5.26
N PHE A 198 8.91 -2.88 -6.41
CA PHE A 198 8.20 -3.72 -7.38
C PHE A 198 9.16 -4.70 -8.07
N ARG A 199 10.38 -4.26 -8.42
CA ARG A 199 11.43 -5.15 -8.93
C ARG A 199 11.78 -6.23 -7.93
N ALA A 200 11.83 -5.90 -6.64
CA ALA A 200 12.03 -6.89 -5.58
C ALA A 200 10.89 -7.92 -5.52
N ALA A 201 9.63 -7.50 -5.67
CA ALA A 201 8.49 -8.42 -5.74
C ALA A 201 8.56 -9.36 -6.95
N VAL A 202 8.87 -8.84 -8.14
CA VAL A 202 9.03 -9.64 -9.36
C VAL A 202 10.22 -10.61 -9.23
N ALA A 203 11.33 -10.18 -8.64
CA ALA A 203 12.48 -11.02 -8.40
C ALA A 203 12.18 -12.14 -7.38
N ARG A 204 11.52 -11.82 -6.26
CA ARG A 204 11.15 -12.80 -5.21
C ARG A 204 10.12 -13.82 -5.71
N ALA A 205 9.32 -13.45 -6.71
CA ALA A 205 8.44 -14.37 -7.44
C ALA A 205 9.18 -15.25 -8.47
N GLY A 206 10.51 -15.15 -8.61
CA GLY A 206 11.28 -15.93 -9.59
C GLY A 206 11.08 -15.46 -11.04
N LEU A 207 10.59 -14.23 -11.24
CA LEU A 207 10.25 -13.65 -12.55
C LEU A 207 11.19 -12.50 -12.95
N GLY A 208 12.22 -12.21 -12.15
CA GLY A 208 13.20 -11.13 -12.38
C GLY A 208 13.77 -11.07 -13.80
N PRO A 209 14.27 -12.17 -14.38
CA PRO A 209 14.81 -12.18 -15.75
C PRO A 209 13.81 -11.79 -16.85
N ARG A 210 12.51 -11.76 -16.52
CA ARG A 210 11.42 -11.40 -17.45
C ARG A 210 11.05 -9.91 -17.35
N LEU A 211 11.64 -9.16 -16.43
CA LEU A 211 11.42 -7.72 -16.29
C LEU A 211 12.30 -6.98 -17.29
N VAL A 212 11.69 -6.55 -18.40
CA VAL A 212 12.33 -5.66 -19.37
C VAL A 212 11.71 -4.27 -19.20
N PRO A 213 12.46 -3.26 -18.72
CA PRO A 213 11.93 -1.92 -18.53
C PRO A 213 11.28 -1.37 -19.80
N GLY A 214 10.09 -0.77 -19.66
CA GLY A 214 9.35 -0.18 -20.78
C GLY A 214 8.56 -1.16 -21.66
N GLN A 215 8.63 -2.48 -21.40
CA GLN A 215 7.80 -3.46 -22.10
C GLN A 215 6.56 -3.84 -21.28
N PRO A 216 5.38 -4.03 -21.93
CA PRO A 216 4.22 -4.59 -21.25
C PRO A 216 4.51 -6.00 -20.71
N LEU A 217 4.13 -6.25 -19.46
CA LEU A 217 4.25 -7.52 -18.76
C LEU A 217 2.84 -8.06 -18.49
N PRO A 218 2.13 -8.61 -19.50
CA PRO A 218 0.73 -9.02 -19.37
C PRO A 218 0.49 -10.14 -18.35
N TRP A 219 1.55 -10.82 -17.91
CA TRP A 219 1.54 -11.85 -16.88
C TRP A 219 1.58 -11.27 -15.45
N TRP A 220 1.76 -9.95 -15.28
CA TRP A 220 1.80 -9.29 -13.98
C TRP A 220 0.69 -8.26 -13.87
N VAL A 221 -0.08 -8.33 -12.79
CA VAL A 221 -1.05 -7.29 -12.39
C VAL A 221 -0.75 -6.76 -10.99
N HIS A 222 -0.93 -5.46 -10.79
CA HIS A 222 -0.86 -4.78 -9.51
C HIS A 222 -2.21 -4.16 -9.13
N VAL A 223 -2.62 -4.31 -7.87
CA VAL A 223 -3.86 -3.79 -7.30
C VAL A 223 -3.52 -2.83 -6.16
N GLY A 224 -4.08 -1.62 -6.15
CA GLY A 224 -3.89 -0.68 -5.05
C GLY A 224 -4.84 0.52 -5.09
N ASP A 225 -4.90 1.28 -4.01
CA ASP A 225 -5.79 2.44 -3.86
C ASP A 225 -5.13 3.76 -4.30
N ASP A 226 -3.80 3.87 -4.21
CA ASP A 226 -3.10 5.09 -4.56
C ASP A 226 -2.67 5.09 -6.03
N ILE A 227 -3.33 5.95 -6.79
CA ILE A 227 -3.11 6.07 -8.23
C ILE A 227 -1.65 6.41 -8.60
N PHE A 228 -0.88 7.03 -7.71
CA PHE A 228 0.52 7.39 -7.97
C PHE A 228 1.49 6.31 -7.44
N ASN A 229 1.36 5.94 -6.16
CA ASN A 229 2.27 4.99 -5.50
C ASN A 229 2.10 3.56 -5.99
N ASP A 230 0.88 3.15 -6.32
CA ASP A 230 0.55 1.77 -6.68
C ASP A 230 0.39 1.65 -8.19
N VAL A 231 -0.55 2.41 -8.75
CA VAL A 231 -0.98 2.25 -10.15
C VAL A 231 0.07 2.77 -11.11
N ALA A 232 0.40 4.07 -11.07
CA ALA A 232 1.37 4.65 -11.99
C ALA A 232 2.76 4.00 -11.89
N ALA A 233 3.21 3.75 -10.66
CA ALA A 233 4.52 3.18 -10.40
C ALA A 233 4.68 1.75 -10.95
N SER A 234 3.69 0.88 -10.73
CA SER A 234 3.71 -0.49 -11.28
C SER A 234 3.50 -0.50 -12.80
N LYS A 235 2.62 0.36 -13.32
CA LYS A 235 2.39 0.52 -14.76
C LYS A 235 3.67 0.89 -15.52
N ALA A 236 4.48 1.79 -14.97
CA ALA A 236 5.74 2.22 -15.57
C ALA A 236 6.74 1.06 -15.75
N LEU A 237 6.58 -0.04 -15.00
CA LEU A 237 7.35 -1.28 -15.14
C LEU A 237 6.69 -2.32 -16.05
N GLY A 238 5.55 -1.98 -16.67
CA GLY A 238 4.85 -2.85 -17.60
C GLY A 238 3.68 -3.64 -17.01
N ALA A 239 3.41 -3.53 -15.70
CA ALA A 239 2.31 -4.24 -15.07
C ALA A 239 0.95 -3.85 -15.68
N LYS A 240 0.00 -4.78 -15.65
CA LYS A 240 -1.42 -4.46 -15.66
C LYS A 240 -1.81 -3.85 -14.30
N THR A 241 -2.82 -2.99 -14.28
CA THR A 241 -3.21 -2.31 -13.04
C THR A 241 -4.71 -2.35 -12.77
N VAL A 242 -5.06 -2.56 -11.51
CA VAL A 242 -6.41 -2.38 -10.98
C VAL A 242 -6.35 -1.27 -9.94
N TRP A 243 -7.05 -0.17 -10.21
CA TRP A 243 -7.16 0.93 -9.26
C TRP A 243 -8.42 0.77 -8.42
N LEU A 244 -8.24 0.62 -7.10
CA LEU A 244 -9.34 0.71 -6.14
C LEU A 244 -9.60 2.18 -5.83
N ASP A 245 -10.56 2.77 -6.53
CA ASP A 245 -11.03 4.13 -6.30
C ASP A 245 -12.30 4.10 -5.45
N ALA A 246 -12.15 3.57 -4.23
CA ALA A 246 -13.23 3.57 -3.27
C ALA A 246 -13.55 5.03 -2.88
N PRO A 247 -14.84 5.43 -2.82
CA PRO A 247 -15.20 6.71 -2.23
C PRO A 247 -14.62 6.72 -0.83
N ARG A 248 -13.74 7.70 -0.56
CA ARG A 248 -13.17 7.85 0.78
C ARG A 248 -14.36 7.97 1.73
N GLN A 249 -14.55 6.98 2.60
CA GLN A 249 -15.25 7.26 3.83
C GLN A 249 -14.48 8.44 4.41
N GLU A 250 -15.16 9.56 4.62
CA GLU A 250 -14.57 10.67 5.35
C GLU A 250 -14.09 10.07 6.66
N ALA A 251 -12.79 9.76 6.73
CA ALA A 251 -12.13 9.51 7.98
C ALA A 251 -12.35 10.84 8.69
N GLY A 252 -13.34 10.87 9.60
CA GLY A 252 -13.70 12.07 10.33
C GLY A 252 -12.38 12.69 10.74
N ASP A 253 -12.08 13.84 10.13
CA ASP A 253 -10.76 14.44 10.17
C ASP A 253 -10.28 14.33 11.61
N GLY A 254 -9.16 13.63 11.81
CA GLY A 254 -8.63 13.36 13.13
C GLY A 254 -8.68 14.65 13.92
N VAL A 255 -9.60 14.70 14.89
CA VAL A 255 -9.95 15.85 15.71
C VAL A 255 -9.87 17.16 14.92
N GLY A 256 -10.94 17.50 14.21
CA GLY A 256 -11.24 18.90 13.97
C GLY A 256 -11.13 19.64 15.31
N LEU A 257 -10.06 20.42 15.48
CA LEU A 257 -10.12 21.59 16.35
C LEU A 257 -11.23 22.45 15.78
N LYS A 258 -12.47 22.19 16.23
CA LYS A 258 -13.48 23.23 16.27
C LYS A 258 -12.82 24.31 17.09
N SER A 259 -12.38 25.38 16.42
CA SER A 259 -11.96 26.61 17.05
C SER A 259 -13.12 27.03 17.96
N ALA A 260 -13.02 26.69 19.24
CA ALA A 260 -13.79 27.34 20.27
C ALA A 260 -13.33 28.79 20.20
N ARG A 261 -14.19 29.66 19.64
CA ARG A 261 -14.08 31.10 19.85
C ARG A 261 -14.19 31.32 21.36
N GLY A 262 -13.05 31.43 22.01
CA GLY A 262 -12.97 31.64 23.46
C GLY A 262 -11.52 31.60 23.90
N GLU A 263 -10.96 32.79 24.08
CA GLU A 263 -9.74 33.10 24.83
C GLU A 263 -8.39 32.81 24.16
N ARG A 264 -7.69 33.91 23.85
CA ARG A 264 -6.33 33.93 23.30
C ARG A 264 -5.36 33.47 24.37
N GLN A 265 -4.70 32.34 24.14
CA GLN A 265 -3.36 32.09 24.66
C GLN A 265 -2.43 31.80 23.48
N ALA A 266 -1.22 32.35 23.55
CA ALA A 266 -0.28 32.52 22.46
C ALA A 266 0.02 31.19 21.73
N SER A 267 -0.30 31.14 20.42
CA SER A 267 0.13 30.03 19.56
C SER A 267 1.63 30.14 19.34
N THR A 268 2.36 29.06 19.61
CA THR A 268 3.81 29.00 19.39
C THR A 268 4.13 28.87 17.90
N ASP A 269 5.28 29.38 17.46
CA ASP A 269 5.74 29.32 16.05
C ASP A 269 5.83 27.89 15.48
N ALA A 270 5.94 26.87 16.36
CA ALA A 270 6.01 25.47 15.99
C ALA A 270 4.70 24.96 15.35
N ASP A 271 3.52 25.33 15.87
CA ASP A 271 2.22 24.91 15.34
C ASP A 271 1.92 25.54 13.95
N ALA A 272 2.34 26.79 13.76
CA ALA A 272 2.22 27.48 12.47
C ALA A 272 3.15 26.88 11.40
N SER A 273 4.37 26.50 11.78
CA SER A 273 5.33 25.86 10.87
C SER A 273 4.84 24.47 10.42
N TYR A 274 4.20 23.72 11.32
CA TYR A 274 3.74 22.36 11.07
C TYR A 274 2.51 22.30 10.15
N THR A 275 1.53 23.16 10.39
CA THR A 275 0.35 23.28 9.53
C THR A 275 0.72 23.65 8.09
N THR A 276 1.76 24.48 7.92
CA THR A 276 2.31 24.83 6.59
C THR A 276 2.95 23.61 5.89
N LEU A 277 3.67 22.76 6.62
CA LEU A 277 4.25 21.53 6.07
C LEU A 277 3.18 20.54 5.60
N GLU A 278 2.14 20.29 6.42
CA GLU A 278 1.05 19.37 6.03
C GLU A 278 0.31 19.87 4.78
N GLN A 279 0.06 21.18 4.68
CA GLN A 279 -0.54 21.77 3.49
C GLN A 279 0.35 21.58 2.26
N SER A 280 1.66 21.75 2.40
CA SER A 280 2.60 21.52 1.31
C SER A 280 2.60 20.06 0.82
N GLU A 281 2.63 19.09 1.74
CA GLU A 281 2.59 17.66 1.41
C GLU A 281 1.28 17.27 0.73
N ARG A 282 0.14 17.80 1.20
CA ARG A 282 -1.17 17.59 0.57
C ARG A 282 -1.17 18.10 -0.87
N ARG A 283 -0.65 19.31 -1.11
CA ARG A 283 -0.53 19.89 -2.46
C ARG A 283 0.36 19.05 -3.37
N THR A 284 1.51 18.60 -2.87
CA THR A 284 2.41 17.71 -3.62
C THR A 284 1.71 16.41 -4.01
N ARG A 285 1.03 15.74 -3.07
CA ARG A 285 0.28 14.51 -3.36
C ARG A 285 -0.84 14.75 -4.37
N GLN A 286 -1.57 15.85 -4.25
CA GLN A 286 -2.63 16.20 -5.19
C GLN A 286 -2.07 16.43 -6.60
N ALA A 287 -0.94 17.16 -6.72
CA ALA A 287 -0.27 17.36 -8.00
C ALA A 287 0.23 16.05 -8.62
N GLN A 288 0.82 15.16 -7.81
CA GLN A 288 1.24 13.83 -8.25
C GLN A 288 0.07 13.00 -8.78
N ARG A 289 -1.06 12.97 -8.04
CA ARG A 289 -2.27 12.26 -8.47
C ARG A 289 -2.85 12.83 -9.76
N ALA A 290 -2.88 14.16 -9.89
CA ALA A 290 -3.37 14.83 -11.10
C ALA A 290 -2.48 14.60 -12.33
N ALA A 291 -1.20 14.33 -12.13
CA ALA A 291 -0.25 14.04 -13.20
C ALA A 291 -0.33 12.60 -13.73
N VAL A 292 -1.06 11.69 -13.07
CA VAL A 292 -1.17 10.30 -13.53
C VAL A 292 -2.07 10.21 -14.76
N PRO A 293 -1.59 9.73 -15.91
CA PRO A 293 -2.41 9.60 -17.10
C PRO A 293 -3.48 8.50 -16.91
N ALA A 294 -4.66 8.69 -17.48
CA ALA A 294 -5.75 7.70 -17.42
C ALA A 294 -5.35 6.33 -18.02
N SER A 295 -4.41 6.31 -18.96
CA SER A 295 -3.82 5.08 -19.53
C SER A 295 -3.04 4.24 -18.52
N ALA A 296 -2.77 4.79 -17.33
CA ALA A 296 -2.12 4.06 -16.25
C ALA A 296 -3.03 3.01 -15.59
N VAL A 297 -4.35 3.10 -15.79
CA VAL A 297 -5.37 2.24 -15.17
C VAL A 297 -5.89 1.24 -16.23
N ASP A 298 -5.65 -0.06 -16.06
CA ASP A 298 -6.27 -1.08 -16.93
C ASP A 298 -7.70 -1.46 -16.48
N ALA A 299 -7.98 -1.42 -15.17
CA ALA A 299 -9.33 -1.53 -14.62
C ALA A 299 -9.51 -0.66 -13.38
N ARG A 300 -10.73 -0.16 -13.17
CA ARG A 300 -11.13 0.60 -11.97
C ARG A 300 -12.22 -0.16 -11.24
N ILE A 301 -12.11 -0.25 -9.92
CA ILE A 301 -13.10 -0.84 -9.02
C ILE A 301 -13.37 0.14 -7.88
N THR A 302 -14.57 0.10 -7.27
CA THR A 302 -14.89 0.95 -6.10
C THR A 302 -14.97 0.13 -4.82
N ALA A 303 -15.08 -1.19 -4.93
CA ALA A 303 -14.94 -2.13 -3.82
C ALA A 303 -14.03 -3.30 -4.18
N ILE A 304 -13.30 -3.82 -3.19
CA ILE A 304 -12.40 -4.98 -3.36
C ILE A 304 -13.15 -6.25 -3.79
N ALA A 305 -14.46 -6.34 -3.49
CA ALA A 305 -15.35 -7.41 -3.94
C ALA A 305 -15.39 -7.58 -5.46
N GLU A 306 -15.12 -6.52 -6.22
CA GLU A 306 -15.12 -6.51 -7.68
C GLU A 306 -13.82 -7.07 -8.30
N LEU A 307 -12.78 -7.29 -7.48
CA LEU A 307 -11.45 -7.67 -7.95
C LEU A 307 -11.46 -8.93 -8.85
N PRO A 308 -12.13 -10.05 -8.51
CA PRO A 308 -12.14 -11.23 -9.38
C PRO A 308 -12.66 -10.93 -10.79
N ARG A 309 -13.72 -10.12 -10.89
CA ARG A 309 -14.29 -9.70 -12.18
C ARG A 309 -13.35 -8.80 -12.96
N ALA A 310 -12.72 -7.84 -12.27
CA ALA A 310 -11.75 -6.94 -12.90
C ALA A 310 -10.54 -7.70 -13.47
N LEU A 311 -10.01 -8.68 -12.72
CA LEU A 311 -8.92 -9.53 -13.19
C LEU A 311 -9.32 -10.35 -14.42
N ALA A 312 -10.51 -10.96 -14.41
CA ALA A 312 -11.00 -11.73 -15.56
C ALA A 312 -11.18 -10.86 -16.82
N ALA A 313 -11.64 -9.61 -16.67
CA ALA A 313 -11.75 -8.65 -17.76
C ALA A 313 -10.36 -8.31 -18.35
N ILE A 314 -9.36 -8.04 -17.50
CA ILE A 314 -7.99 -7.78 -17.96
C ILE A 314 -7.40 -9.01 -18.66
N ALA A 315 -7.56 -10.21 -18.07
CA ALA A 315 -7.02 -11.46 -18.60
C ALA A 315 -7.61 -11.85 -19.97
N SER A 316 -8.89 -11.55 -20.20
CA SER A 316 -9.56 -11.79 -21.50
C SER A 316 -9.28 -10.71 -22.55
N GLY A 317 -8.55 -9.65 -22.20
CA GLY A 317 -8.36 -8.48 -23.06
C GLY A 317 -9.63 -7.63 -23.24
N PHE A 318 -10.70 -7.93 -22.50
CA PHE A 318 -11.96 -7.21 -22.53
C PHE A 318 -11.88 -5.97 -21.64
N ASN A 319 -11.66 -4.81 -22.25
CA ASN A 319 -11.59 -3.55 -21.51
C ASN A 319 -13.02 -3.05 -21.20
N ALA A 320 -13.49 -3.23 -19.97
CA ALA A 320 -14.84 -2.89 -19.53
C ALA A 320 -15.17 -1.37 -19.55
N HIS A 321 -14.24 -0.52 -20.00
CA HIS A 321 -14.37 0.94 -20.01
C HIS A 321 -14.16 1.59 -21.38
N ARG A 322 -14.40 0.89 -22.50
CA ARG A 322 -14.67 1.60 -23.75
C ARG A 322 -16.14 2.05 -23.76
N PRO A 323 -16.47 3.34 -23.62
CA PRO A 323 -17.80 3.80 -24.00
C PRO A 323 -17.99 3.42 -25.47
N HIS A 324 -19.12 2.81 -25.78
CA HIS A 324 -19.50 2.42 -27.13
C HIS A 324 -19.41 3.66 -28.05
N LEU A 325 -18.34 3.78 -28.82
CA LEU A 325 -18.33 4.63 -30.00
C LEU A 325 -19.29 3.97 -30.99
N ASN A 326 -20.48 4.56 -31.11
CA ASN A 326 -21.47 4.25 -32.13
C ASN A 326 -20.78 4.08 -33.48
N ARG A 327 -20.84 2.86 -34.03
CA ARG A 327 -20.65 2.63 -35.46
C ARG A 327 -21.83 3.30 -36.16
N PHE A 328 -21.60 4.46 -36.75
CA PHE A 328 -22.50 4.99 -37.77
C PHE A 328 -22.49 4.05 -38.99
N PRO A 329 -23.65 3.77 -39.60
CA PRO A 329 -23.70 3.01 -40.85
C PRO A 329 -23.20 3.89 -42.00
N HIS A 330 -22.33 3.34 -42.84
CA HIS A 330 -22.02 3.94 -44.14
C HIS A 330 -23.30 4.01 -44.99
N PRO A 331 -23.62 5.16 -45.62
CA PRO A 331 -24.51 5.17 -46.76
C PRO A 331 -23.79 4.66 -48.00
N ARG A 332 -24.57 4.00 -48.84
CA ARG A 332 -24.21 3.41 -50.14
C ARG A 332 -23.84 4.46 -51.17
#